data_AF-A0AAV3BR13-F1
#
_entry.id   AF-A0AAV3BR13-F1
#
_cell.length_a   1.000
_cell.length_b   1.000
_cell.length_c   1.000
_cell.angle_alpha   90.00
_cell.angle_beta   90.00
_cell.angle_gamma   90.00
#
_symmetry.space_group_name_H-M   'P 1'
#
loop_
_entity.id
_entity.type
_entity.pdbx_description
1 polymer ?
#
loop_
_entity_poly.entity_id
_entity_poly.type
_entity_poly.pdbx_seq_one_letter_code
_entity_poly.pdbx_strand_id
1 'polypeptide(L)'
;MRFRSFFEWKEKIKRGEIDVYYVTYLKELGFKIKEGEKPFIYVDVYVNGFWKRNVPAYKIEQTSKISKRRTDIRLLDINNENLCISLYVINKSAKKSRDTKQKSYDSKIFKTTNYSKTRETLLYQLKKEVIYKMVSEGRLQVIGYHKQFENYLILYKYKEYSFHIPTNFVPKDITYLGEIESLISSESNIKTIKFSEAKLLLKTYLNK
;
A
#
# COMPACT_ATOMS: atom_id res chain seq x y z
N MET A 1 -20.49 3.85 31.87
CA MET A 1 -21.04 4.61 30.72
C MET A 1 -21.33 3.63 29.58
N ARG A 2 -22.31 3.92 28.71
CA ARG A 2 -22.61 3.07 27.53
C ARG A 2 -22.83 3.91 26.28
N PHE A 3 -22.38 3.42 25.13
CA PHE A 3 -22.63 4.03 23.83
C PHE A 3 -23.23 3.02 22.84
N ARG A 4 -24.18 3.45 22.01
CA ARG A 4 -24.81 2.63 20.96
C ARG A 4 -23.86 2.35 19.80
N SER A 5 -22.79 3.12 19.65
CA SER A 5 -21.71 2.87 18.71
C SER A 5 -20.47 3.72 19.02
N PHE A 6 -19.34 3.37 18.39
CA PHE A 6 -18.17 4.25 18.36
C PHE A 6 -18.44 5.57 17.65
N PHE A 7 -19.36 5.60 16.67
CA PHE A 7 -19.76 6.82 15.98
C PHE A 7 -20.47 7.78 16.93
N GLU A 8 -21.43 7.29 17.71
CA GLU A 8 -22.11 8.10 18.73
C GLU A 8 -21.12 8.65 19.76
N TRP A 9 -20.22 7.80 20.27
CA TRP A 9 -19.16 8.24 21.18
C TRP A 9 -18.34 9.38 20.55
N LYS A 10 -17.86 9.20 19.32
CA LYS A 10 -17.07 10.20 18.59
C LYS A 10 -17.82 11.52 18.39
N GLU A 11 -19.10 11.49 18.06
CA GLU A 11 -19.91 12.69 17.88
C GLU A 11 -20.11 13.46 19.20
N LYS A 12 -20.32 12.75 20.31
CA LYS A 12 -20.40 13.37 21.65
C LYS A 12 -19.09 14.04 22.06
N ILE A 13 -17.95 13.44 21.73
CA ILE A 13 -16.63 14.07 21.94
C ILE A 13 -16.53 15.38 21.13
N LYS A 14 -16.90 15.36 19.85
CA LYS A 14 -16.83 16.56 18.99
C LYS A 14 -17.74 17.70 19.47
N ARG A 15 -18.89 17.37 20.06
CA ARG A 15 -19.82 18.32 20.66
C ARG A 15 -19.37 18.85 22.03
N GLY A 16 -18.26 18.33 22.57
CA GLY A 16 -17.78 18.69 23.90
C GLY A 16 -18.62 18.12 25.04
N GLU A 17 -19.53 17.18 24.77
CA GLU A 17 -20.38 16.56 25.79
C GLU A 17 -19.60 15.61 26.71
N ILE A 18 -18.46 15.09 26.23
CA ILE A 18 -17.59 14.17 26.95
C ILE A 18 -16.11 14.41 26.60
N ASP A 19 -15.23 14.21 27.58
CA ASP A 19 -13.78 14.44 27.49
C ASP A 19 -12.94 13.15 27.60
N VAL A 20 -13.55 11.99 27.27
CA VAL A 20 -12.90 10.67 27.32
C VAL A 20 -12.90 10.00 25.96
N TYR A 21 -11.74 9.45 25.59
CA TYR A 21 -11.44 9.00 24.23
C TYR A 21 -11.05 7.53 24.21
N TYR A 22 -11.57 6.78 23.22
CA TYR A 22 -11.10 5.42 22.96
C TYR A 22 -9.80 5.42 22.15
N VAL A 23 -9.00 4.37 22.34
CA VAL A 23 -7.63 4.25 21.80
C VAL A 23 -7.56 4.50 20.29
N THR A 24 -8.51 3.96 19.53
CA THR A 24 -8.53 4.11 18.07
C THR A 24 -8.72 5.57 17.66
N TYR A 25 -9.61 6.31 18.33
CA TYR A 25 -9.84 7.72 18.01
C TYR A 25 -8.66 8.61 18.42
N LEU A 26 -8.02 8.33 19.55
CA LEU A 26 -6.76 9.02 19.93
C LEU A 26 -5.70 8.89 18.83
N LYS A 27 -5.56 7.69 18.23
CA LYS A 27 -4.63 7.47 17.12
C LYS A 27 -5.00 8.26 15.86
N GLU A 28 -6.29 8.36 15.54
CA GLU A 28 -6.79 9.23 14.46
C GLU A 28 -6.42 10.69 14.69
N LEU A 29 -6.52 11.15 15.94
CA LEU A 29 -6.14 12.50 16.36
C LEU A 29 -4.61 12.70 16.48
N GLY A 30 -3.81 11.65 16.25
CA GLY A 30 -2.35 11.74 16.31
C GLY A 30 -1.76 11.62 17.72
N PHE A 31 -2.48 11.03 18.66
CA PHE A 31 -2.05 10.79 20.03
C PHE A 31 -1.84 9.31 20.32
N LYS A 32 -0.89 9.01 21.21
CA LYS A 32 -0.69 7.69 21.82
C LYS A 32 -0.78 7.82 23.34
N ILE A 33 -1.24 6.78 24.00
CA ILE A 33 -1.26 6.71 25.46
C ILE A 33 0.18 6.79 25.98
N LYS A 34 0.43 7.59 27.03
CA LYS A 34 1.75 7.62 27.68
C LYS A 34 2.03 6.27 28.32
N GLU A 35 3.30 5.91 28.39
CA GLU A 35 3.70 4.62 28.95
C GLU A 35 3.29 4.50 30.42
N GLY A 36 2.71 3.36 30.81
CA GLY A 36 2.24 3.11 32.18
C GLY A 36 0.86 3.68 32.55
N GLU A 37 0.24 4.51 31.70
CA GLU A 37 -1.07 5.10 32.00
C GLU A 37 -2.19 4.05 32.02
N LYS A 38 -3.00 4.10 33.09
CA LYS A 38 -4.20 3.27 33.23
C LYS A 38 -5.41 3.98 32.60
N PRO A 39 -6.42 3.25 32.10
CA PRO A 39 -7.65 3.86 31.62
C PRO A 39 -8.28 4.75 32.69
N PHE A 40 -8.72 5.95 32.31
CA PHE A 40 -9.50 6.82 33.20
C PHE A 40 -10.83 6.18 33.56
N ILE A 41 -11.47 5.54 32.59
CA ILE A 41 -12.74 4.82 32.78
C ILE A 41 -12.86 3.67 31.77
N TYR A 42 -13.67 2.68 32.13
CA TYR A 42 -14.11 1.62 31.23
C TYR A 42 -15.55 1.88 30.77
N VAL A 43 -15.78 1.69 29.47
CA VAL A 43 -17.05 2.02 28.82
C VAL A 43 -17.55 0.83 28.00
N ASP A 44 -18.86 0.60 27.96
CA ASP A 44 -19.43 -0.40 27.06
C ASP A 44 -19.86 0.24 25.74
N VAL A 45 -19.57 -0.39 24.61
CA VAL A 45 -19.93 0.09 23.27
C VAL A 45 -20.59 -1.02 22.48
N TYR A 46 -21.72 -0.75 21.85
CA TYR A 46 -22.37 -1.71 20.96
C TYR A 46 -21.71 -1.71 19.58
N VAL A 47 -21.29 -2.88 19.10
CA VAL A 47 -20.52 -3.08 17.86
C VAL A 47 -20.96 -4.37 17.20
N ASN A 48 -21.31 -4.33 15.91
CA ASN A 48 -21.61 -5.52 15.10
C ASN A 48 -22.60 -6.51 15.75
N GLY A 49 -23.67 -6.00 16.35
CA GLY A 49 -24.72 -6.84 16.95
C GLY A 49 -24.49 -7.24 18.42
N PHE A 50 -23.32 -6.92 19.02
CA PHE A 50 -23.00 -7.29 20.40
C PHE A 50 -22.43 -6.13 21.22
N TRP A 51 -22.58 -6.21 22.54
CA TRP A 51 -21.95 -5.26 23.46
C TRP A 51 -20.49 -5.62 23.68
N LYS A 52 -19.59 -4.74 23.24
CA LYS A 52 -18.18 -4.77 23.63
C LYS A 52 -18.06 -4.12 25.00
N ARG A 53 -17.84 -4.94 26.03
CA ARG A 53 -17.72 -4.50 27.42
C ARG A 53 -16.30 -4.04 27.74
N ASN A 54 -16.16 -3.19 28.75
CA ASN A 54 -14.87 -2.76 29.30
C ASN A 54 -13.90 -2.17 28.26
N VAL A 55 -14.39 -1.34 27.34
CA VAL A 55 -13.54 -0.59 26.42
C VAL A 55 -12.81 0.50 27.21
N PRO A 56 -11.46 0.52 27.20
CA PRO A 56 -10.71 1.52 27.96
C PRO A 56 -10.84 2.90 27.30
N ALA A 57 -11.09 3.91 28.12
CA ALA A 57 -11.18 5.30 27.74
C ALA A 57 -10.16 6.13 28.54
N TYR A 58 -9.57 7.12 27.87
CA TYR A 58 -8.48 7.93 28.41
C TYR A 58 -8.78 9.41 28.23
N LYS A 59 -8.24 10.26 29.11
CA LYS A 59 -8.21 11.71 28.91
C LYS A 59 -7.04 12.12 28.04
N ILE A 60 -7.11 13.29 27.40
CA ILE A 60 -6.00 13.83 26.59
C ILE A 60 -4.72 14.00 27.41
N GLU A 61 -4.83 14.35 28.68
CA GLU A 61 -3.70 14.50 29.62
C GLU A 61 -2.86 13.22 29.78
N GLN A 62 -3.48 12.05 29.58
CA GLN A 62 -2.84 10.73 29.65
C GLN A 62 -2.18 10.32 28.31
N THR A 63 -2.10 11.26 27.36
CA THR A 63 -1.58 10.99 26.03
C THR A 63 -0.37 11.85 25.68
N SER A 64 0.39 11.38 24.71
CA SER A 64 1.50 12.11 24.09
C SER A 64 1.27 12.17 22.58
N LYS A 65 1.70 13.26 21.94
CA LYS A 65 1.65 13.36 20.48
C LYS A 65 2.52 12.25 19.86
N ILE A 66 1.97 11.58 18.86
CA ILE A 66 2.74 10.63 18.05
C ILE A 66 3.72 11.45 17.20
N SER A 67 5.02 11.35 17.49
CA SER A 67 6.03 11.92 16.62
C SER A 67 6.00 11.15 15.29
N LYS A 68 5.53 11.80 14.21
CA LYS A 68 5.72 11.25 12.88
C LYS A 68 7.21 11.41 12.56
N ARG A 69 7.91 10.30 12.34
CA ARG A 69 9.28 10.35 11.79
C ARG A 69 9.18 11.11 10.46
N ARG A 70 9.77 12.31 10.39
CA ARG A 70 10.02 12.97 9.11
C ARG A 70 11.10 12.15 8.43
N THR A 71 10.67 11.27 7.54
CA THR A 71 11.60 10.68 6.58
C THR A 71 11.93 11.82 5.62
N ASP A 72 13.19 12.25 5.61
CA ASP A 72 13.65 13.13 4.55
C ASP A 72 13.65 12.32 3.26
N ILE A 73 12.69 12.63 2.39
CA ILE A 73 12.50 11.95 1.10
C ILE A 73 12.96 12.95 0.06
N ARG A 74 14.06 12.63 -0.63
CA ARG A 74 14.52 13.43 -1.75
C ARG A 74 13.41 13.50 -2.80
N LEU A 75 13.02 14.70 -3.18
CA LEU A 75 12.17 14.92 -4.35
C LEU A 75 13.04 14.67 -5.58
N LEU A 76 12.71 13.61 -6.32
CA LEU A 76 13.36 13.29 -7.58
C LEU A 76 12.66 14.03 -8.70
N ASP A 77 13.41 14.43 -9.72
CA ASP A 77 12.84 15.03 -10.91
C ASP A 77 12.01 14.01 -11.70
N ILE A 78 10.90 14.47 -12.27
CA ILE A 78 10.03 13.63 -13.11
C ILE A 78 10.62 13.59 -14.52
N ASN A 79 11.46 12.58 -14.76
CA ASN A 79 11.98 12.24 -16.08
C ASN A 79 11.84 10.72 -16.32
N ASN A 80 11.98 10.28 -17.58
CA ASN A 80 11.73 8.88 -17.95
C ASN A 80 12.67 7.89 -17.22
N GLU A 81 13.92 8.29 -17.00
CA GLU A 81 14.93 7.48 -16.30
C GLU A 81 14.49 7.20 -14.85
N ASN A 82 14.18 8.26 -14.09
CA ASN A 82 13.74 8.17 -12.70
C ASN A 82 12.40 7.43 -12.58
N LEU A 83 11.49 7.62 -13.53
CA LEU A 83 10.22 6.87 -13.58
C LEU A 83 10.47 5.37 -13.80
N CYS A 84 11.35 5.00 -14.72
CA CYS A 84 11.67 3.60 -15.01
C CYS A 84 12.38 2.91 -13.83
N ILE A 85 13.38 3.56 -13.22
CA ILE A 85 14.05 3.04 -12.01
C ILE A 85 13.04 2.89 -10.87
N SER A 86 12.15 3.86 -10.70
CA SER A 86 11.11 3.81 -9.65
C SER A 86 10.10 2.67 -9.90
N LEU A 87 9.67 2.47 -11.15
CA LEU A 87 8.84 1.33 -11.55
C LEU A 87 9.52 0.00 -11.23
N TYR A 88 10.83 -0.11 -11.49
CA TYR A 88 11.60 -1.30 -11.16
C TYR A 88 11.64 -1.57 -9.64
N VAL A 89 11.90 -0.54 -8.83
CA VAL A 89 11.88 -0.64 -7.36
C VAL A 89 10.51 -1.09 -6.83
N ILE A 90 9.42 -0.52 -7.37
CA ILE A 90 8.05 -0.89 -7.01
C ILE A 90 7.74 -2.32 -7.43
N ASN A 91 8.07 -2.72 -8.65
CA ASN A 91 7.86 -4.07 -9.17
C ASN A 91 8.63 -5.11 -8.33
N LYS A 92 9.88 -4.82 -7.97
CA LYS A 92 10.67 -5.66 -7.08
C LYS A 92 10.04 -5.80 -5.69
N SER A 93 9.54 -4.70 -5.11
CA SER A 93 8.82 -4.76 -3.83
C SER A 93 7.50 -5.52 -3.93
N ALA A 94 6.81 -5.48 -5.09
CA ALA A 94 5.60 -6.24 -5.33
C ALA A 94 5.90 -7.75 -5.37
N LYS A 95 6.93 -8.17 -6.13
CA LYS A 95 7.42 -9.56 -6.17
C LYS A 95 7.82 -10.06 -4.78
N LYS A 96 8.56 -9.28 -3.98
CA LYS A 96 8.89 -9.65 -2.59
C LYS A 96 7.63 -9.85 -1.73
N SER A 97 6.59 -9.04 -1.94
CA SER A 97 5.32 -9.18 -1.21
C SER A 97 4.57 -10.45 -1.63
N ARG A 98 4.56 -10.78 -2.93
CA ARG A 98 4.04 -12.04 -3.46
C ARG A 98 4.73 -13.25 -2.84
N ASP A 99 6.06 -13.24 -2.81
CA ASP A 99 6.84 -14.36 -2.28
C ASP A 99 6.63 -14.49 -0.76
N THR A 100 6.51 -13.37 -0.03
CA THR A 100 6.19 -13.36 1.41
C THR A 100 4.77 -13.86 1.68
N LYS A 101 3.80 -13.50 0.83
CA LYS A 101 2.41 -13.99 0.90
C LYS A 101 2.38 -15.51 0.80
N GLN A 102 3.09 -16.09 -0.18
CA GLN A 102 3.15 -17.55 -0.35
C GLN A 102 3.74 -18.22 0.89
N LYS A 103 4.95 -17.82 1.31
CA LYS A 103 5.62 -18.37 2.51
C LYS A 103 4.76 -18.28 3.77
N SER A 104 4.07 -17.15 3.97
CA SER A 104 3.21 -16.93 5.14
C SER A 104 1.95 -17.78 5.08
N TYR A 105 1.39 -17.99 3.89
CA TYR A 105 0.24 -18.87 3.69
C TYR A 105 0.59 -20.32 4.01
N ASP A 106 1.73 -20.81 3.49
CA ASP A 106 2.23 -22.16 3.76
C ASP A 106 2.49 -22.37 5.26
N SER A 107 2.94 -21.31 5.95
CA SER A 107 3.17 -21.28 7.40
C SER A 107 1.90 -20.99 8.24
N LYS A 108 0.72 -20.86 7.62
CA LYS A 108 -0.57 -20.52 8.26
C LYS A 108 -0.58 -19.20 9.05
N ILE A 109 0.29 -18.24 8.71
CA ILE A 109 0.35 -16.91 9.33
C ILE A 109 -0.58 -15.94 8.57
N PHE A 110 -1.89 -16.14 8.71
CA PHE A 110 -2.90 -15.46 7.89
C PHE A 110 -2.89 -13.93 7.97
N LYS A 111 -2.49 -13.35 9.11
CA LYS A 111 -2.33 -11.88 9.24
C LYS A 111 -1.30 -11.34 8.26
N THR A 112 -0.14 -12.00 8.17
CA THR A 112 0.95 -11.61 7.26
C THR A 112 0.58 -11.90 5.81
N THR A 113 -0.15 -12.99 5.55
CA THR A 113 -0.68 -13.31 4.21
C THR A 113 -1.58 -12.18 3.71
N ASN A 114 -2.56 -11.75 4.51
CA ASN A 114 -3.51 -10.71 4.13
C ASN A 114 -2.83 -9.35 3.94
N TYR A 115 -1.90 -9.00 4.83
CA TYR A 115 -1.10 -7.79 4.68
C TYR A 115 -0.26 -7.80 3.39
N SER A 116 0.44 -8.91 3.13
CA SER A 116 1.29 -9.05 1.95
C SER A 116 0.49 -9.07 0.65
N LYS A 117 -0.67 -9.73 0.63
CA LYS A 117 -1.63 -9.71 -0.48
C LYS A 117 -2.08 -8.28 -0.79
N THR A 118 -2.55 -7.55 0.23
CA THR A 118 -3.01 -6.16 0.07
C THR A 118 -1.89 -5.26 -0.48
N ARG A 119 -0.68 -5.40 0.08
CA ARG A 119 0.49 -4.65 -0.36
C ARG A 119 0.89 -4.99 -1.80
N GLU A 120 0.91 -6.27 -2.16
CA GLU A 120 1.18 -6.74 -3.52
C GLU A 120 0.22 -6.11 -4.53
N THR A 121 -1.09 -6.21 -4.28
CA THR A 121 -2.13 -5.64 -5.14
C THR A 121 -1.94 -4.14 -5.36
N LEU A 122 -1.73 -3.38 -4.27
CA LEU A 122 -1.55 -1.92 -4.36
C LEU A 122 -0.30 -1.52 -5.17
N LEU A 123 0.78 -2.30 -5.07
CA LEU A 123 2.01 -2.02 -5.82
C LEU A 123 1.89 -2.36 -7.30
N TYR A 124 1.24 -3.47 -7.65
CA TYR A 124 0.97 -3.79 -9.04
C TYR A 124 -0.03 -2.83 -9.68
N GLN A 125 -1.02 -2.35 -8.92
CA GLN A 125 -1.92 -1.30 -9.39
C GLN A 125 -1.17 0.00 -9.68
N LEU A 126 -0.34 0.49 -8.74
CA LEU A 126 0.49 1.68 -8.96
C LEU A 126 1.39 1.53 -10.19
N LYS A 127 2.03 0.37 -10.36
CA LYS A 127 2.85 0.07 -11.54
C LYS A 127 2.03 0.17 -12.84
N LYS A 128 0.84 -0.46 -12.85
CA LYS A 128 -0.05 -0.50 -14.02
C LYS A 128 -0.50 0.90 -14.43
N GLU A 129 -0.97 1.69 -13.47
CA GLU A 129 -1.44 3.06 -13.69
C GLU A 129 -0.34 3.95 -14.27
N VAL A 130 0.87 3.88 -13.70
CA VAL A 130 2.02 4.67 -14.19
C VAL A 130 2.41 4.26 -15.60
N ILE A 131 2.50 2.96 -15.89
CA ILE A 131 2.86 2.49 -17.24
C ILE A 131 1.82 2.97 -18.25
N TYR A 132 0.53 2.87 -17.94
CA TYR A 132 -0.52 3.35 -18.84
C TYR A 132 -0.43 4.86 -19.10
N LYS A 133 -0.20 5.67 -18.07
CA LYS A 133 0.04 7.11 -18.24
C LYS A 133 1.28 7.37 -19.10
N MET A 134 2.40 6.70 -18.81
CA MET A 134 3.63 6.82 -19.59
C MET A 134 3.43 6.44 -21.06
N VAL A 135 2.63 5.40 -21.36
CA VAL A 135 2.28 5.02 -22.73
C VAL A 135 1.41 6.08 -23.39
N SER A 136 0.40 6.59 -22.70
CA SER A 136 -0.48 7.65 -23.23
C SER A 136 0.28 8.95 -23.54
N GLU A 137 1.37 9.21 -22.82
CA GLU A 137 2.26 10.36 -23.03
C GLU A 137 3.41 10.05 -24.01
N GLY A 138 3.42 8.88 -24.65
CA GLY A 138 4.48 8.48 -25.60
C GLY A 138 5.85 8.24 -24.97
N ARG A 139 5.94 8.09 -23.63
CA ARG A 139 7.19 7.85 -22.89
C ARG A 139 7.61 6.38 -22.88
N LEU A 140 6.66 5.45 -23.03
CA LEU A 140 6.88 4.01 -23.12
C LEU A 140 6.32 3.48 -24.43
N GLN A 141 7.04 2.56 -25.06
CA GLN A 141 6.60 1.89 -26.28
C GLN A 141 6.03 0.51 -25.97
N VAL A 142 4.95 0.15 -26.66
CA VAL A 142 4.41 -1.22 -26.67
C VAL A 142 5.21 -2.03 -27.67
N ILE A 143 5.83 -3.12 -27.23
CA ILE A 143 6.69 -3.95 -28.10
C ILE A 143 5.95 -5.17 -28.63
N GLY A 144 5.14 -5.79 -27.78
CA GLY A 144 4.52 -7.07 -28.08
C GLY A 144 3.91 -7.70 -26.83
N TYR A 145 3.56 -8.99 -26.90
CA TYR A 145 3.14 -9.76 -25.74
C TYR A 145 3.77 -11.15 -25.70
N HIS A 146 3.99 -11.65 -24.49
CA HIS A 146 4.36 -13.04 -24.25
C HIS A 146 3.15 -13.81 -23.71
N LYS A 147 3.16 -15.13 -23.85
CA LYS A 147 2.26 -16.01 -23.12
C LYS A 147 2.97 -16.61 -21.92
N GLN A 148 2.33 -16.61 -20.75
CA GLN A 148 2.86 -17.20 -19.52
C GLN A 148 1.75 -17.99 -18.85
N PHE A 149 1.87 -19.32 -18.88
CA PHE A 149 0.78 -20.25 -18.50
C PHE A 149 -0.51 -19.89 -19.27
N GLU A 150 -1.62 -19.64 -18.58
CA GLU A 150 -2.90 -19.24 -19.18
C GLU A 150 -3.04 -17.72 -19.39
N ASN A 151 -2.04 -16.93 -18.98
CA ASN A 151 -2.10 -15.46 -19.06
C ASN A 151 -1.24 -14.91 -20.20
N TYR A 152 -1.56 -13.69 -20.62
CA TYR A 152 -0.75 -12.94 -21.58
C TYR A 152 -0.06 -11.77 -20.87
N LEU A 153 1.16 -11.47 -21.25
CA LEU A 153 2.00 -10.43 -20.65
C LEU A 153 2.39 -9.41 -21.72
N ILE A 154 1.76 -8.24 -21.73
CA ILE A 154 2.11 -7.16 -22.66
C ILE A 154 3.45 -6.56 -22.20
N LEU A 155 4.41 -6.49 -23.14
CA LEU A 155 5.75 -5.95 -22.94
C LEU A 155 5.78 -4.46 -23.34
N TYR A 156 6.17 -3.63 -22.39
CA TYR A 156 6.46 -2.21 -22.59
C TYR A 156 7.95 -1.97 -22.41
N LYS A 157 8.53 -1.06 -23.19
CA LYS A 157 9.98 -0.78 -23.17
C LYS A 157 10.29 0.71 -23.27
N TYR A 158 11.33 1.13 -22.56
CA TYR A 158 12.03 2.41 -22.72
C TYR A 158 13.53 2.16 -22.54
N LYS A 159 14.32 2.34 -23.61
CA LYS A 159 15.75 1.97 -23.64
C LYS A 159 15.98 0.53 -23.13
N GLU A 160 16.86 0.31 -22.15
CA GLU A 160 17.09 -0.99 -21.50
C GLU A 160 15.96 -1.43 -20.55
N TYR A 161 15.06 -0.54 -20.13
CA TYR A 161 14.01 -0.87 -19.19
C TYR A 161 12.85 -1.57 -19.87
N SER A 162 12.43 -2.69 -19.29
CA SER A 162 11.30 -3.48 -19.77
C SER A 162 10.33 -3.82 -18.65
N PHE A 163 9.03 -3.77 -18.98
CA PHE A 163 7.97 -4.02 -18.02
C PHE A 163 6.86 -4.86 -18.64
N HIS A 164 6.45 -5.90 -17.90
CA HIS A 164 5.26 -6.68 -18.26
C HIS A 164 4.03 -6.24 -17.46
N ILE A 165 2.89 -6.17 -18.15
CA ILE A 165 1.55 -6.09 -17.53
C ILE A 165 0.74 -7.33 -17.93
N PRO A 166 0.23 -8.10 -16.96
CA PRO A 166 -0.61 -9.25 -17.25
C PRO A 166 -1.99 -8.83 -17.75
N THR A 167 -2.55 -9.63 -18.66
CA THR A 167 -3.92 -9.55 -19.15
C THR A 167 -4.48 -10.95 -19.39
N ASN A 168 -5.79 -11.07 -19.22
CA ASN A 168 -6.53 -12.35 -19.33
C ASN A 168 -7.07 -12.59 -20.74
N PHE A 169 -6.90 -11.64 -21.65
CA PHE A 169 -7.34 -11.75 -23.04
C PHE A 169 -6.14 -11.65 -23.96
N VAL A 170 -6.20 -12.35 -25.10
CA VAL A 170 -5.19 -12.25 -26.16
C VAL A 170 -5.13 -10.79 -26.61
N PRO A 171 -3.97 -10.12 -26.50
CA PRO A 171 -3.81 -8.77 -27.01
C PRO A 171 -4.01 -8.76 -28.53
N LYS A 172 -4.94 -7.92 -29.01
CA LYS A 172 -5.16 -7.70 -30.44
C LYS A 172 -4.16 -6.68 -30.97
N ASP A 173 -3.77 -6.83 -32.23
CA ASP A 173 -2.91 -5.86 -32.94
C ASP A 173 -1.56 -5.58 -32.27
N ILE A 174 -1.08 -6.54 -31.47
CA ILE A 174 0.20 -6.50 -30.75
C ILE A 174 0.97 -7.78 -31.11
N THR A 175 2.25 -7.65 -31.44
CA THR A 175 3.09 -8.76 -31.89
C THR A 175 3.25 -9.83 -30.80
N TYR A 176 3.10 -11.10 -31.17
CA TYR A 176 3.42 -12.23 -30.30
C TYR A 176 4.95 -12.45 -30.24
N LEU A 177 5.50 -12.48 -29.03
CA LEU A 177 6.94 -12.55 -28.77
C LEU A 177 7.42 -13.92 -28.26
N GLY A 178 6.51 -14.88 -28.07
CA GLY A 178 6.82 -16.23 -27.58
C GLY A 178 6.29 -16.53 -26.18
N GLU A 179 6.68 -17.69 -25.65
CA GLU A 179 6.25 -18.18 -24.32
C GLU A 179 7.32 -17.93 -23.25
N ILE A 180 6.88 -17.66 -22.02
CA ILE A 180 7.73 -17.57 -20.83
C ILE A 180 7.29 -18.67 -19.86
N GLU A 181 8.14 -19.69 -19.69
CA GLU A 181 7.81 -20.90 -18.92
C GLU A 181 7.96 -20.73 -17.40
N SER A 182 8.66 -19.69 -16.94
CA SER A 182 8.95 -19.46 -15.52
C SER A 182 8.47 -18.10 -15.02
N LEU A 183 8.23 -17.99 -13.71
CA LEU A 183 7.92 -16.71 -13.08
C LEU A 183 9.12 -15.78 -13.15
N ILE A 184 8.92 -14.56 -13.66
CA ILE A 184 9.99 -13.55 -13.74
C ILE A 184 10.45 -13.21 -12.32
N SER A 185 11.68 -13.60 -11.99
CA SER A 185 12.29 -13.40 -10.67
C SER A 185 12.56 -11.92 -10.39
N SER A 186 12.90 -11.59 -9.14
CA SER A 186 13.41 -10.26 -8.80
C SER A 186 14.90 -10.21 -9.08
N GLU A 187 15.33 -9.48 -10.11
CA GLU A 187 16.73 -9.21 -10.36
C GLU A 187 17.38 -8.41 -9.20
N SER A 188 18.67 -8.64 -9.00
CA SER A 188 19.51 -7.99 -7.98
C SER A 188 20.26 -6.81 -8.58
N ASN A 189 20.13 -5.66 -7.89
CA ASN A 189 20.94 -4.44 -8.01
C ASN A 189 20.53 -3.38 -9.05
N ILE A 190 19.61 -2.50 -8.64
CA ILE A 190 19.70 -1.06 -8.95
C ILE A 190 19.62 -0.34 -7.60
N LYS A 191 20.77 0.18 -7.12
CA LYS A 191 20.96 0.72 -5.76
C LYS A 191 20.64 2.22 -5.62
N THR A 192 20.03 2.86 -6.60
CA THR A 192 19.98 4.34 -6.65
C THR A 192 18.79 5.02 -5.97
N ILE A 193 17.63 4.35 -5.81
CA ILE A 193 16.41 4.98 -5.27
C ILE A 193 15.80 4.15 -4.14
N LYS A 194 15.42 4.80 -3.03
CA LYS A 194 14.68 4.15 -1.93
C LYS A 194 13.23 3.90 -2.32
N PHE A 195 12.62 2.87 -1.75
CA PHE A 195 11.21 2.56 -1.98
C PHE A 195 10.25 3.73 -1.70
N SER A 196 10.52 4.52 -0.63
CA SER A 196 9.70 5.69 -0.29
C SER A 196 9.81 6.81 -1.33
N GLU A 197 11.02 7.03 -1.86
CA GLU A 197 11.29 8.02 -2.92
C GLU A 197 10.63 7.60 -4.23
N ALA A 198 10.82 6.34 -4.63
CA ALA A 198 10.17 5.76 -5.82
C ALA A 198 8.65 5.87 -5.74
N LYS A 199 8.06 5.49 -4.60
CA LYS A 199 6.61 5.57 -4.39
C LYS A 199 6.11 7.02 -4.44
N LEU A 200 6.84 7.97 -3.85
CA LEU A 200 6.47 9.38 -3.88
C LEU A 200 6.54 9.95 -5.30
N LEU A 201 7.62 9.67 -6.02
CA LEU A 201 7.80 10.12 -7.41
C LEU A 201 6.65 9.62 -8.30
N LEU A 202 6.37 8.32 -8.27
CA LEU A 202 5.33 7.72 -9.11
C LEU A 202 3.93 8.28 -8.78
N LYS A 203 3.61 8.46 -7.50
CA LYS A 203 2.34 9.07 -7.08
C LYS A 203 2.23 10.53 -7.50
N THR A 204 3.33 11.28 -7.39
CA THR A 204 3.37 12.68 -7.80
C THR A 204 3.17 12.79 -9.31
N TYR A 205 3.78 11.89 -10.09
CA TYR A 205 3.59 11.82 -11.53
C TYR A 205 2.13 11.50 -11.93
N LEU A 206 1.46 10.58 -11.24
CA LEU A 206 0.05 10.26 -11.53
C LEU A 206 -0.91 11.42 -11.26
N ASN A 207 -0.56 12.34 -10.36
CA ASN A 207 -1.38 13.48 -9.99
C ASN A 207 -1.11 14.74 -10.86
N LYS A 208 -0.20 14.65 -11.83
CA LYS A 208 0.08 15.70 -12.82
C LYS A 208 -0.61 15.36 -14.13
#